data_AF-A0A822GC38-F1
#
_entry.id   AF-A0A822GC38-F1
#
_cell.length_a   1.000
_cell.length_b   1.000
_cell.length_c   1.000
_cell.angle_alpha   90.00
_cell.angle_beta   90.00
_cell.angle_gamma   90.00
#
_symmetry.space_group_name_H-M   'P 1'
#
loop_
_entity.id
_entity.type
_entity.pdbx_description
1 polymer ?
#
loop_
_entity_poly.entity_id
_entity_poly.type
_entity_poly.pdbx_seq_one_letter_code
_entity_poly.pdbx_strand_id
1 'polypeptide(L)' 'ELKDTYTLSIRTLEECVKKIINCMGMQACERSDKIPEGKASHALYLAGVYRGGHDVLVRAKMA' A
#
# COMPACT_ATOMS: atom_id res chain seq x y z
N GLU A 1 14.46 -3.97 -8.17
CA GLU A 1 13.27 -3.19 -7.79
C GLU A 1 12.54 -2.83 -9.08
N LEU A 2 11.25 -3.16 -9.19
CA LEU A 2 10.39 -2.73 -10.30
C LEU A 2 9.47 -1.63 -9.77
N LYS A 3 9.24 -0.59 -10.56
CA LYS A 3 8.44 0.57 -10.15
C LYS A 3 7.55 1.02 -11.30
N ASP A 4 6.27 1.14 -10.99
CA ASP A 4 5.25 1.69 -11.87
C ASP A 4 4.45 2.79 -11.17
N THR A 5 3.81 3.64 -11.96
CA THR A 5 2.94 4.72 -11.49
C THR A 5 1.53 4.49 -12.04
N TYR A 6 0.54 4.56 -11.17
CA TYR A 6 -0.86 4.35 -11.51
C TYR A 6 -1.70 5.54 -11.04
N THR A 7 -2.76 5.84 -11.81
CA THR A 7 -3.77 6.83 -11.42
C THR A 7 -5.02 6.08 -10.96
N LEU A 8 -5.51 6.41 -9.76
CA LEU A 8 -6.71 5.82 -9.18
C LEU A 8 -7.79 6.91 -9.09
N SER A 9 -9.05 6.56 -9.37
CA SER A 9 -10.20 7.47 -9.24
C SER A 9 -10.73 7.59 -7.79
N ILE A 10 -9.92 7.19 -6.82
CA ILE A 10 -10.25 7.18 -5.38
C ILE A 10 -9.95 8.56 -4.80
N ARG A 11 -10.87 9.08 -3.97
CA ARG A 11 -10.80 10.47 -3.47
C ARG A 11 -10.09 10.62 -2.12
N THR A 12 -9.92 9.54 -1.37
CA THR A 12 -9.34 9.57 -0.02
C THR A 12 -8.18 8.59 0.10
N LEU A 13 -7.16 8.96 0.86
CA LEU A 13 -6.00 8.09 1.11
C LEU A 13 -6.41 6.85 1.92
N GLU A 14 -7.39 7.01 2.82
CA GLU A 14 -7.98 5.95 3.64
C GLU A 14 -8.64 4.86 2.80
N GLU A 15 -9.44 5.24 1.82
CA GLU A 15 -10.06 4.28 0.92
C GLU A 15 -9.02 3.63 0.00
N CYS A 16 -8.04 4.41 -0.46
CA CYS A 16 -6.96 3.92 -1.31
C CYS A 16 -6.13 2.83 -0.61
N VAL A 17 -5.69 3.09 0.62
CA VAL A 17 -4.93 2.15 1.45
C VAL A 17 -5.71 0.86 1.67
N LYS A 18 -6.98 0.94 2.07
CA LYS A 18 -7.83 -0.25 2.30
C LYS A 18 -8.00 -1.07 1.03
N LYS A 19 -8.23 -0.42 -0.12
CA LYS A 19 -8.36 -1.11 -1.42
C LYS A 19 -7.06 -1.80 -1.83
N ILE A 20 -5.91 -1.15 -1.67
CA ILE A 20 -4.61 -1.75 -2.00
C ILE A 20 -4.34 -2.97 -1.12
N ILE A 21 -4.53 -2.87 0.19
CA ILE A 21 -4.35 -4.00 1.13
C ILE A 21 -5.24 -5.18 0.72
N ASN A 22 -6.53 -4.92 0.48
CA ASN A 22 -7.49 -5.96 0.10
C ASN A 22 -7.18 -6.59 -1.27
N CYS A 23 -6.72 -5.79 -2.23
CA CYS A 23 -6.36 -6.25 -3.57
C CYS A 23 -5.11 -7.13 -3.55
N MET A 24 -4.07 -6.70 -2.81
CA MET A 24 -2.80 -7.41 -2.73
C MET A 24 -2.87 -8.65 -1.83
N GLY A 25 -3.78 -8.68 -0.85
CA GLY A 25 -3.86 -9.76 0.14
C GLY A 25 -2.61 -9.85 1.03
N MET A 26 -1.91 -8.72 1.21
CA MET A 26 -0.68 -8.62 1.99
C MET A 26 -0.93 -7.90 3.32
N GLN A 27 0.01 -8.02 4.26
CA GLN A 27 -0.10 -7.37 5.57
C GLN A 27 0.61 -6.02 5.57
N ALA A 28 -0.02 -5.02 6.22
CA ALA A 28 0.58 -3.72 6.41
C ALA A 28 1.66 -3.76 7.50
N CYS A 29 2.80 -3.14 7.22
CA CYS A 29 3.91 -3.01 8.16
C CYS A 29 3.91 -1.64 8.84
N GLU A 30 4.53 -1.54 10.01
CA GLU A 30 4.80 -0.26 10.70
C GLU A 30 3.56 0.62 10.98
N ARG A 31 2.36 0.02 11.03
CA ARG A 31 1.08 0.75 11.10
C ARG A 31 0.85 1.71 9.94
N SER A 32 1.45 1.43 8.78
CA SER A 32 1.29 2.21 7.56
C SER A 32 -0.10 2.12 6.94
N ASP A 33 -0.99 1.29 7.48
CA ASP A 33 -2.43 1.30 7.22
C ASP A 33 -3.15 2.52 7.86
N LYS A 34 -2.53 3.17 8.86
CA LYS A 34 -3.07 4.35 9.54
C LYS A 34 -2.55 5.63 8.89
N ILE A 35 -3.45 6.40 8.31
CA ILE A 35 -3.12 7.69 7.72
C ILE A 35 -3.26 8.79 8.78
N PRO A 36 -2.24 9.64 8.99
CA PRO A 36 -2.36 10.82 9.85
C PRO A 36 -3.32 11.85 9.22
N GLU A 37 -4.15 12.50 10.05
CA GLU A 37 -5.09 13.52 9.58
C GLU A 37 -4.38 14.69 8.88
N GLY A 38 -5.01 15.23 7.82
CA GLY A 38 -4.54 16.41 7.10
C GLY A 38 -3.33 16.18 6.18
N LYS A 39 -2.93 14.93 5.93
CA LYS A 39 -1.85 14.62 4.99
C LYS A 39 -2.38 14.48 3.56
N ALA A 40 -1.71 15.16 2.62
CA ALA A 40 -1.97 15.02 1.19
C ALA A 40 -1.19 13.86 0.54
N SER A 41 -0.23 13.29 1.26
CA SER A 41 0.57 12.16 0.78
C SER A 41 0.82 11.15 1.88
N HIS A 42 0.98 9.89 1.48
CA HIS A 42 1.15 8.77 2.41
C HIS A 42 1.98 7.65 1.79
N ALA A 43 2.67 6.89 2.63
CA ALA A 43 3.44 5.72 2.21
C ALA A 43 2.89 4.47 2.90
N LEU A 44 2.45 3.50 2.10
CA LEU A 44 1.99 2.19 2.54
C LEU A 44 3.10 1.16 2.32
N TYR A 45 3.43 0.41 3.37
CA TYR A 45 4.40 -0.67 3.34
C TYR A 45 3.67 -2.00 3.53
N LEU A 46 3.86 -2.93 2.60
CA LEU A 46 3.28 -4.26 2.68
C LEU A 46 4.35 -5.33 2.63
N ALA A 47 4.13 -6.41 3.38
CA ALA A 47 4.94 -7.62 3.33
C ALA A 47 4.05 -8.87 3.19
N GLY A 48 4.59 -9.88 2.52
CA GLY A 48 3.92 -11.17 2.34
C GLY A 48 4.86 -12.19 1.69
N VAL A 49 4.36 -13.40 1.52
CA VAL A 49 5.11 -14.51 0.90
C VAL A 49 4.41 -14.92 -0.39
N TYR A 50 5.13 -14.87 -1.50
CA TYR A 50 4.64 -15.35 -2.79
C TYR A 50 4.79 -16.87 -2.93
N ARG A 51 4.12 -17.45 -3.93
CA ARG A 51 4.20 -18.88 -4.22
C ARG A 51 5.67 -19.31 -4.36
N GLY A 52 6.04 -20.41 -3.69
CA GLY A 52 7.41 -20.90 -3.62
C GLY A 52 8.18 -20.48 -2.35
N GLY A 53 7.54 -19.72 -1.44
CA GLY A 53 8.18 -19.31 -0.18
C GLY A 53 9.08 -18.08 -0.33
N HIS A 54 8.92 -17.31 -1.41
CA HIS A 54 9.71 -16.11 -1.65
C HIS A 54 9.06 -14.90 -0.99
N ASP A 55 9.81 -14.21 -0.13
CA ASP A 55 9.33 -12.96 0.46
C ASP A 55 9.16 -11.88 -0.60
N VAL A 56 8.04 -11.15 -0.51
CA VAL A 56 7.73 -10.01 -1.38
C VAL A 56 7.39 -8.81 -0.52
N LEU A 57 8.02 -7.68 -0.85
CA LEU A 57 7.86 -6.40 -0.18
C LEU A 57 7.34 -5.38 -1.17
N VAL A 58 6.40 -4.55 -0.74
CA VAL A 58 5.79 -3.49 -1.55
C VAL A 58 5.85 -2.17 -0.81
N ARG A 59 6.21 -1.11 -1.55
CA ARG A 59 6.16 0.28 -1.08
C ARG A 59 5.29 1.09 -2.04
N ALA A 60 4.07 1.40 -1.63
CA ALA A 60 3.16 2.25 -2.40
C ALA A 60 3.20 3.69 -1.87
N LYS A 61 3.56 4.65 -2.72
CA LYS A 61 3.54 6.08 -2.39
C LYS A 61 2.32 6.71 -3.05
N MET A 62 1.48 7.36 -2.25
CA MET A 62 0.27 8.05 -2.69
C MET A 62 0.44 9.55 -2.50
N ALA A 63 -0.04 10.34 -3.46
CA ALA A 63 -0.01 11.79 -3.50
C ALA A 63 -1.23 12.31 -4.26
#